data_AF-A0A1V6FZS0-F1
#
_entry.id   AF-A0A1V6FZS0-F1
#
_cell.length_a   1.000
_cell.length_b   1.000
_cell.length_c   1.000
_cell.angle_alpha   90.00
_cell.angle_beta   90.00
_cell.angle_gamma   90.00
#
_symmetry.space_group_name_H-M   'P 1'
#
loop_
_entity.id
_entity.type
_entity.pdbx_description
1 polymer ?
#
loop_
_entity_poly.entity_id
_entity_poly.type
_entity_poly.pdbx_seq_one_letter_code
_entity_poly.pdbx_strand_id
1 'polypeptide(L)'
;MEASSAAGRYDSVRYGERAPGAKNWNEMYLASRGAAFGTLLKSFLFQGAFFQFQRYTAYEDACRIRARLVADMKNLTGEVDFLALPVSGGASDPNPATLDETYRQFACTAFANVTGQPALVLPPASKGQAPLQLAGPRLSDAGLLSLGEHLLKLREGGK
;
A
#
# COMPACT_ATOMS: atom_id res chain seq x y z
N MET A 1 -0.96 -5.99 10.90
CA MET A 1 -0.52 -5.76 12.30
C MET A 1 -0.31 -4.26 12.54
N GLU A 2 0.59 -3.62 11.78
CA GLU A 2 0.89 -2.18 11.89
C GLU A 2 -0.32 -1.25 11.80
N ALA A 3 -1.20 -1.41 10.80
CA ALA A 3 -2.40 -0.59 10.67
C ALA A 3 -3.36 -0.73 11.87
N SER A 4 -3.48 -1.93 12.44
CA SER A 4 -4.31 -2.19 13.63
C SER A 4 -3.78 -1.44 14.85
N SER A 5 -2.47 -1.51 15.08
CA SER A 5 -1.78 -0.76 16.13
C SER A 5 -1.92 0.75 15.93
N ALA A 6 -1.63 1.24 14.72
CA ALA A 6 -1.73 2.66 14.39
C ALA A 6 -3.14 3.21 14.58
N ALA A 7 -4.17 2.43 14.24
CA ALA A 7 -5.57 2.81 14.36
C ALA A 7 -6.11 2.76 15.80
N GLY A 8 -5.34 2.27 16.78
CA GLY A 8 -5.71 2.29 18.20
C GLY A 8 -5.94 3.70 18.74
N ARG A 9 -5.31 4.71 18.13
CA ARG A 9 -5.47 6.13 18.50
C ARG A 9 -6.85 6.73 18.19
N TYR A 10 -7.60 6.12 17.28
CA TYR A 10 -8.93 6.59 16.91
C TYR A 10 -9.94 5.98 17.88
N ASP A 11 -10.07 6.63 19.03
CA ASP A 11 -10.90 6.18 20.16
C ASP A 11 -12.02 7.17 20.51
N SER A 12 -12.05 8.34 19.87
CA SER A 12 -13.02 9.41 20.15
C SER A 12 -12.91 10.01 21.57
N VAL A 13 -11.77 9.80 22.22
CA VAL A 13 -11.46 10.42 23.52
C VAL A 13 -10.90 11.82 23.31
N ARG A 14 -9.88 11.94 22.46
CA ARG A 14 -9.17 13.21 22.21
C ARG A 14 -9.70 13.98 20.99
N TYR A 15 -10.16 13.26 19.97
CA TYR A 15 -10.61 13.82 18.71
C TYR A 15 -11.50 12.84 17.96
N GLY A 16 -12.26 13.33 16.99
CA GLY A 16 -13.22 12.55 16.21
C GLY A 16 -14.62 12.55 16.82
N GLU A 17 -15.55 11.92 16.10
CA GLU A 17 -16.95 11.83 16.51
C GLU A 17 -17.15 10.79 17.61
N ARG A 18 -17.63 11.25 18.77
CA ARG A 18 -18.00 10.36 19.87
C ARG A 18 -19.45 9.93 19.71
N ALA A 19 -19.68 8.63 19.58
CA ALA A 19 -21.03 8.09 19.48
C ALA A 19 -21.84 8.41 20.76
N PRO A 20 -23.07 8.93 20.64
CA PRO A 20 -23.92 9.21 21.80
C PRO A 20 -24.46 7.91 22.44
N GLY A 21 -24.96 8.01 23.67
CA GLY A 21 -25.74 6.94 24.31
C GLY A 21 -24.94 5.82 24.98
N ALA A 22 -23.61 5.91 25.04
CA ALA A 22 -22.78 4.96 25.79
C ALA A 22 -22.89 5.14 27.31
N LYS A 23 -23.05 4.04 28.06
CA LYS A 23 -23.20 4.05 29.53
C LYS A 23 -21.88 3.97 30.28
N ASN A 24 -20.84 3.50 29.61
CA ASN A 24 -19.49 3.37 30.16
C ASN A 24 -18.45 3.60 29.07
N TRP A 25 -17.18 3.68 29.48
CA TRP A 25 -16.07 3.92 28.58
C TRP A 25 -15.99 2.84 27.50
N ASN A 26 -16.15 1.56 27.84
CA ASN A 26 -15.98 0.47 26.87
C ASN A 26 -17.05 0.51 25.78
N GLU A 27 -18.32 0.74 26.15
CA GLU A 27 -19.41 0.97 25.20
C GLU A 27 -19.12 2.17 24.29
N MET A 28 -18.60 3.27 24.84
CA MET A 28 -18.22 4.44 24.04
C MET A 28 -17.11 4.11 23.03
N TYR A 29 -16.09 3.35 23.44
CA TYR A 29 -15.02 2.90 22.54
C TYR A 29 -15.57 2.05 21.39
N LEU A 30 -16.39 1.05 21.72
CA LEU A 30 -16.96 0.13 20.74
C LEU A 30 -17.91 0.83 19.77
N ALA A 31 -18.81 1.67 20.28
CA ALA A 31 -19.77 2.41 19.47
C ALA A 31 -19.08 3.42 18.55
N SER A 32 -18.16 4.22 19.09
CA SER A 32 -17.49 5.27 18.31
C SER A 32 -16.58 4.69 17.23
N ARG A 33 -15.79 3.65 17.55
CA ARG A 33 -14.98 2.94 16.54
C ARG A 33 -15.84 2.16 15.56
N GLY A 34 -16.97 1.64 16.03
CA GLY A 34 -17.99 0.99 15.22
C GLY A 34 -18.56 1.93 14.16
N ALA A 35 -18.85 3.18 14.52
CA ALA A 35 -19.33 4.19 13.59
C ALA A 35 -18.21 4.73 12.67
N ALA A 36 -17.00 4.94 13.20
CA ALA A 36 -15.90 5.58 12.48
C ALA A 36 -15.31 4.73 11.33
N PHE A 37 -15.38 3.39 11.43
CA PHE A 37 -14.74 2.51 10.45
C PHE A 37 -15.75 1.74 9.60
N GLY A 38 -15.62 1.85 8.28
CA GLY A 38 -16.35 1.00 7.34
C GLY A 38 -15.95 -0.47 7.44
N THR A 39 -16.79 -1.36 6.88
CA THR A 39 -16.60 -2.83 6.98
C THR A 39 -15.24 -3.29 6.45
N LEU A 40 -14.81 -2.83 5.28
CA LEU A 40 -13.51 -3.20 4.71
C LEU A 40 -12.36 -2.83 5.65
N LEU A 41 -12.37 -1.62 6.19
CA LEU A 41 -11.34 -1.15 7.11
C LEU A 41 -11.35 -1.96 8.41
N LYS A 42 -12.53 -2.25 8.98
CA LYS A 42 -12.64 -3.14 10.15
C LYS A 42 -12.03 -4.52 9.87
N SER A 43 -12.28 -5.11 8.70
CA SER A 43 -11.68 -6.39 8.29
C SER A 43 -10.14 -6.33 8.32
N PHE A 44 -9.55 -5.25 7.81
CA PHE A 44 -8.10 -5.01 7.90
C PHE A 44 -7.60 -4.92 9.34
N LEU A 45 -8.29 -4.15 10.19
CA LEU A 45 -7.90 -3.97 11.60
C LEU A 45 -8.00 -5.28 12.38
N PHE A 46 -9.05 -6.07 12.15
CA PHE A 46 -9.23 -7.38 12.77
C PHE A 46 -8.18 -8.39 12.31
N GLN A 47 -7.88 -8.46 11.02
CA GLN A 47 -6.79 -9.31 10.52
C GLN A 47 -5.46 -8.91 11.17
N GLY A 48 -5.19 -7.60 11.29
CA GLY A 48 -4.01 -7.10 11.96
C GLY A 48 -3.95 -7.46 13.44
N ALA A 49 -5.07 -7.37 14.17
CA ALA A 49 -5.17 -7.76 15.58
C ALA A 49 -5.02 -9.28 15.76
N PHE A 50 -5.59 -10.08 14.85
CA PHE A 50 -5.43 -11.54 14.86
C PHE A 50 -3.95 -11.94 14.76
N PHE A 51 -3.19 -11.38 13.81
CA PHE A 51 -1.75 -11.64 13.76
C PHE A 51 -1.02 -11.13 14.99
N GLN A 52 -1.39 -9.95 15.52
CA GLN A 52 -0.76 -9.40 16.73
C GLN A 52 -0.94 -10.31 17.95
N PHE A 53 -2.15 -10.80 18.20
CA PHE A 53 -2.51 -11.44 19.47
C PHE A 53 -2.59 -12.97 19.40
N GLN A 54 -2.78 -13.56 18.21
CA GLN A 54 -3.01 -15.01 18.05
C GLN A 54 -1.99 -15.72 17.16
N ARG A 55 -1.30 -14.99 16.27
CA ARG A 55 -0.38 -15.56 15.26
C ARG A 55 0.85 -14.67 15.05
N TYR A 56 1.49 -14.23 16.13
CA TYR A 56 2.58 -13.26 16.06
C TYR A 56 3.79 -13.79 15.28
N THR A 57 4.09 -15.08 15.38
CA THR A 57 5.16 -15.75 14.61
C THR A 57 4.99 -15.58 13.10
N ALA A 58 3.75 -15.56 12.58
CA ALA A 58 3.50 -15.32 11.17
C ALA A 58 3.85 -13.88 10.74
N TYR A 59 3.70 -12.89 11.64
CA TYR A 59 4.17 -11.53 11.39
C TYR A 59 5.70 -11.47 11.39
N GLU A 60 6.38 -12.18 12.30
CA GLU A 60 7.85 -12.28 12.29
C GLU A 60 8.36 -12.94 11.02
N ASP A 61 7.70 -14.00 10.54
CA ASP A 61 8.04 -14.67 9.28
C ASP A 61 7.85 -13.72 8.09
N ALA A 62 6.78 -12.92 8.07
CA ALA A 62 6.59 -11.88 7.06
C ALA A 62 7.70 -10.82 7.10
N CYS A 63 8.16 -10.40 8.28
CA CYS A 63 9.32 -9.50 8.41
C CYS A 63 10.62 -10.13 7.89
N ARG A 64 10.84 -11.43 8.12
CA ARG A 64 12.00 -12.16 7.57
C ARG A 64 11.94 -12.26 6.04
N ILE A 65 10.77 -12.53 5.48
CA ILE A 65 10.54 -12.50 4.02
C ILE A 65 10.85 -11.10 3.48
N ARG A 66 10.33 -10.04 4.12
CA ARG A 66 10.63 -8.65 3.74
C ARG A 66 12.13 -8.37 3.74
N ALA A 67 12.86 -8.82 4.75
CA ALA A 67 14.31 -8.61 4.83
C ALA A 67 15.05 -9.27 3.64
N ARG A 68 14.63 -10.48 3.23
CA ARG A 68 15.17 -11.16 2.04
C ARG A 68 14.84 -10.39 0.77
N LEU A 69 13.59 -9.98 0.58
CA LEU A 69 13.17 -9.18 -0.59
C LEU A 69 13.92 -7.85 -0.70
N VAL A 70 14.23 -7.20 0.43
CA VAL A 70 15.04 -5.98 0.45
C VAL A 70 16.48 -6.26 -0.02
N ALA A 71 17.07 -7.38 0.42
CA ALA A 71 18.40 -7.79 -0.02
C ALA A 71 18.43 -8.12 -1.52
N ASP A 72 17.44 -8.87 -2.00
CA ASP A 72 17.31 -9.22 -3.42
C ASP A 72 17.13 -7.97 -4.29
N MET A 73 16.29 -7.03 -3.84
CA MET A 73 16.11 -5.77 -4.54
C MET A 73 17.40 -4.94 -4.56
N LYS A 74 18.18 -4.92 -3.48
CA LYS A 74 19.48 -4.23 -3.44
C LYS A 74 20.44 -4.81 -4.47
N ASN A 75 20.52 -6.14 -4.57
CA ASN A 75 21.36 -6.82 -5.55
C ASN A 75 20.91 -6.48 -6.98
N LEU A 76 19.61 -6.57 -7.25
CA LEU A 76 19.03 -6.24 -8.55
C LEU A 76 19.33 -4.80 -8.97
N THR A 77 19.16 -3.84 -8.06
CA THR A 77 19.51 -2.42 -8.32
C THR A 77 21.01 -2.15 -8.41
N GLY A 78 21.86 -3.15 -8.14
CA GLY A 78 23.29 -3.08 -8.43
C GLY A 78 23.62 -3.45 -9.89
N GLU A 79 22.68 -4.09 -10.60
CA GLU A 79 22.83 -4.52 -11.99
C GLU A 79 22.06 -3.63 -12.97
N VAL A 80 21.02 -2.93 -12.51
CA VAL A 80 20.19 -2.04 -13.33
C VAL A 80 19.89 -0.72 -12.61
N ASP A 81 19.79 0.36 -13.38
CA ASP A 81 19.44 1.69 -12.85
C ASP A 81 17.95 1.82 -12.52
N PHE A 82 17.07 1.19 -13.30
CA PHE A 82 15.62 1.25 -13.12
C PHE A 82 14.94 -0.04 -13.55
N LEU A 83 13.84 -0.37 -12.86
CA LEU A 83 12.92 -1.44 -13.22
C LEU A 83 11.70 -0.85 -13.91
N ALA A 84 11.21 -1.53 -14.94
CA ALA A 84 9.99 -1.16 -15.65
C ALA A 84 9.03 -2.36 -15.66
N LEU A 85 7.87 -2.22 -15.01
CA LEU A 85 6.87 -3.28 -14.87
C LEU A 85 5.50 -2.79 -15.34
N PRO A 86 4.72 -3.62 -16.06
CA PRO A 86 3.33 -3.28 -16.34
C PRO A 86 2.53 -3.26 -15.02
N VAL A 87 1.71 -2.23 -14.83
CA VAL A 87 0.67 -2.22 -13.80
C VAL A 87 -0.56 -2.87 -14.40
N SER A 88 -1.25 -3.74 -13.66
CA SER A 88 -2.48 -4.38 -14.14
C SER A 88 -3.42 -3.32 -14.74
N GLY A 89 -3.68 -3.42 -16.05
CA GLY A 89 -4.36 -2.40 -16.86
C GLY A 89 -5.88 -2.52 -16.89
N GLY A 90 -6.48 -3.28 -15.96
CA GLY A 90 -7.93 -3.37 -15.81
C GLY A 90 -8.46 -2.22 -14.96
N ALA A 91 -9.69 -1.76 -15.24
CA ALA A 91 -10.41 -0.90 -14.30
C ALA A 91 -10.52 -1.63 -12.96
N SER A 92 -9.68 -1.26 -11.98
CA SER A 92 -9.82 -1.80 -10.63
C SER A 92 -11.08 -1.18 -10.03
N ASP A 93 -11.95 -1.99 -9.46
CA ASP A 93 -13.08 -1.49 -8.69
C ASP A 93 -12.55 -0.52 -7.62
N PRO A 94 -12.94 0.77 -7.65
CA PRO A 94 -12.49 1.74 -6.65
C PRO A 94 -12.96 1.37 -5.23
N ASN A 95 -13.95 0.48 -5.10
CA ASN A 95 -14.53 0.04 -3.85
C ASN A 95 -14.51 -1.50 -3.76
N PRO A 96 -13.33 -2.13 -3.55
CA PRO A 96 -13.26 -3.57 -3.38
C PRO A 96 -14.14 -4.02 -2.20
N ALA A 97 -14.95 -5.06 -2.41
CA ALA A 97 -15.86 -5.56 -1.38
C ALA A 97 -15.12 -6.41 -0.34
N THR A 98 -13.99 -7.01 -0.73
CA THR A 98 -13.21 -7.93 0.11
C THR A 98 -11.73 -7.55 0.24
N LEU A 99 -11.08 -8.09 1.28
CA LEU A 99 -9.63 -7.97 1.47
C LEU A 99 -8.85 -8.60 0.31
N ASP A 100 -9.30 -9.74 -0.19
CA ASP A 100 -8.61 -10.47 -1.26
C ASP A 100 -8.65 -9.69 -2.58
N GLU A 101 -9.81 -9.09 -2.91
CA GLU A 101 -9.91 -8.16 -4.04
C GLU A 101 -8.98 -6.97 -3.88
N THR A 102 -8.92 -6.38 -2.69
CA THR A 102 -8.01 -5.28 -2.38
C THR A 102 -6.55 -5.70 -2.61
N TYR A 103 -6.13 -6.87 -2.11
CA TYR A 103 -4.75 -7.35 -2.27
C TYR A 103 -4.38 -7.64 -3.72
N ARG A 104 -5.31 -8.21 -4.50
CA ARG A 104 -5.09 -8.47 -5.93
C ARG A 104 -4.84 -7.19 -6.73
N GLN A 105 -5.47 -6.07 -6.37
CA GLN A 105 -5.24 -4.78 -7.03
C GLN A 105 -3.80 -4.27 -6.85
N PHE A 106 -3.17 -4.55 -5.71
CA PHE A 106 -1.82 -4.06 -5.40
C PHE A 106 -0.70 -5.04 -5.73
N ALA A 107 -1.00 -6.22 -6.29
CA ALA A 107 -0.01 -7.28 -6.50
C ALA A 107 1.22 -6.81 -7.30
N CYS A 108 1.02 -5.99 -8.32
CA CYS A 108 2.09 -5.46 -9.19
C CYS A 108 2.85 -4.27 -8.57
N THR A 109 2.28 -3.58 -7.59
CA THR A 109 2.83 -2.33 -7.06
C THR A 109 3.39 -2.48 -5.64
N ALA A 110 2.96 -3.50 -4.90
CA ALA A 110 3.30 -3.71 -3.50
C ALA A 110 4.81 -3.89 -3.24
N PHE A 111 5.56 -4.43 -4.22
CA PHE A 111 6.99 -4.65 -4.05
C PHE A 111 7.74 -3.36 -3.67
N ALA A 112 7.36 -2.22 -4.25
CA ALA A 112 8.02 -0.93 -4.01
C ALA A 112 7.86 -0.51 -2.54
N ASN A 113 6.67 -0.66 -1.97
CA ASN A 113 6.41 -0.37 -0.56
C ASN A 113 7.13 -1.35 0.38
N VAL A 114 7.07 -2.65 0.07
CA VAL A 114 7.69 -3.71 0.89
C VAL A 114 9.21 -3.55 0.93
N THR A 115 9.81 -3.27 -0.22
CA THR A 115 11.27 -3.14 -0.37
C THR A 115 11.79 -1.72 -0.19
N GLY A 116 10.91 -0.72 -0.10
CA GLY A 116 11.23 0.68 0.17
C GLY A 116 11.87 1.41 -1.02
N GLN A 117 11.45 1.10 -2.25
CA GLN A 117 11.96 1.76 -3.46
C GLN A 117 11.08 2.95 -3.87
N PRO A 118 11.65 4.04 -4.39
CA PRO A 118 10.87 5.06 -5.08
C PRO A 118 10.26 4.44 -6.36
N ALA A 119 8.99 4.75 -6.62
CA ALA A 119 8.29 4.29 -7.80
C ALA A 119 7.36 5.37 -8.35
N LEU A 120 7.22 5.43 -9.67
CA LEU A 120 6.24 6.26 -10.37
C LEU A 120 5.47 5.41 -11.39
N VAL A 121 4.26 5.84 -11.76
CA VAL A 121 3.46 5.18 -12.79
C VAL A 121 3.27 6.14 -13.95
N LEU A 122 3.73 5.73 -15.13
CA LEU A 122 3.43 6.41 -16.38
C LEU A 122 2.08 5.95 -16.91
N PRO A 123 1.25 6.88 -17.43
CA PRO A 123 -0.01 6.52 -18.06
C PRO A 123 0.24 5.60 -19.28
N PRO A 124 -0.78 4.85 -19.74
CA PRO A 124 -0.71 4.11 -20.99
C PRO A 124 -0.28 5.00 -22.15
N ALA A 125 0.60 4.51 -23.03
CA ALA A 125 1.02 5.27 -24.21
C ALA A 125 -0.06 5.31 -25.31
N SER A 126 -0.98 4.34 -25.31
CA SER A 126 -2.14 4.30 -26.21
C SER A 126 -3.31 3.57 -25.56
N LYS A 127 -4.50 3.74 -26.13
CA LYS A 127 -5.73 3.08 -25.66
C LYS A 127 -5.56 1.56 -25.73
N GLY A 128 -5.76 0.88 -24.59
CA GLY A 128 -5.65 -0.57 -24.48
C GLY A 128 -4.28 -1.08 -24.04
N GLN A 129 -3.29 -0.20 -23.86
CA GLN A 129 -2.03 -0.57 -23.19
C GLN A 129 -2.16 -0.42 -21.67
N ALA A 130 -1.36 -1.21 -20.95
CA ALA A 130 -1.27 -1.12 -19.50
C ALA A 130 -0.41 0.10 -19.09
N PRO A 131 -0.70 0.76 -17.95
CA PRO A 131 0.22 1.72 -17.36
C PRO A 131 1.57 1.07 -17.04
N LEU A 132 2.65 1.85 -17.03
CA LEU A 132 4.00 1.36 -16.77
C LEU A 132 4.49 1.91 -15.43
N GLN A 133 4.77 1.04 -14.46
CA GLN A 133 5.46 1.42 -13.24
C GLN A 133 6.96 1.41 -13.46
N LEU A 134 7.61 2.51 -13.14
CA LEU A 134 9.06 2.61 -13.03
C LEU A 134 9.44 2.61 -11.56
N ALA A 135 10.48 1.86 -11.19
CA ALA A 135 11.05 1.88 -9.85
C ALA A 135 12.58 1.99 -9.93
N GLY A 136 13.18 2.76 -9.03
CA GLY A 136 14.63 2.95 -8.98
C GLY A 136 15.22 2.54 -7.64
N PRO A 137 16.57 2.60 -7.49
CA PRO A 137 17.25 2.44 -6.22
C PRO A 137 16.73 3.41 -5.15
N ARG A 138 16.97 3.06 -3.89
CA ARG A 138 16.61 3.95 -2.77
C ARG A 138 17.27 5.31 -2.94
N LEU A 139 16.49 6.37 -2.72
CA LEU A 139 16.91 7.77 -2.84
C LEU A 139 17.26 8.21 -4.28
N SER A 140 16.84 7.46 -5.30
CA SER A 140 17.05 7.82 -6.71
C SER A 140 15.92 8.66 -7.31
N ASP A 141 15.13 9.34 -6.48
CA ASP A 141 13.89 10.03 -6.87
C ASP A 141 14.11 11.02 -8.02
N ALA A 142 15.20 11.80 -7.98
CA ALA A 142 15.54 12.76 -9.03
C ALA A 142 15.78 12.08 -10.39
N GLY A 143 16.52 10.97 -10.41
CA GLY A 143 16.77 10.19 -11.62
C GLY A 143 15.49 9.53 -12.14
N LEU A 144 14.66 9.01 -11.24
CA LEU A 144 13.39 8.39 -11.58
C LEU A 144 12.42 9.41 -12.22
N LEU A 145 12.31 10.61 -11.64
CA LEU A 145 11.50 11.70 -12.20
C LEU A 145 12.04 12.17 -13.56
N SER A 146 13.35 12.32 -13.70
CA SER A 146 13.98 12.70 -14.98
C SER A 146 13.71 11.67 -16.08
N LEU A 147 13.77 10.38 -15.76
CA LEU A 147 13.44 9.30 -16.70
C LEU A 147 11.95 9.34 -17.07
N GLY A 148 11.07 9.51 -16.08
CA GLY A 148 9.63 9.64 -16.32
C GLY A 148 9.28 10.80 -17.24
N GLU A 149 9.86 11.98 -16.99
CA GLU A 149 9.67 13.18 -17.82
C GLU A 149 10.19 12.96 -19.25
N HIS A 150 11.38 12.36 -19.40
CA HIS A 150 11.95 12.04 -20.69
C HIS A 150 11.04 11.10 -21.51
N LEU A 151 10.52 10.04 -20.88
CA LEU A 151 9.62 9.09 -21.53
C LEU A 151 8.28 9.71 -21.91
N LEU A 152 7.77 10.66 -21.13
CA LEU A 152 6.56 11.41 -21.49
C LEU A 152 6.80 12.30 -22.72
N LYS A 153 7.90 13.07 -22.75
CA LYS A 153 8.26 13.93 -23.88
C LYS A 153 8.46 13.15 -25.19
N LEU A 154 9.07 11.97 -25.12
CA LEU A 154 9.22 11.10 -26.29
C LEU A 154 7.87 10.67 -26.88
N ARG A 155 6.84 10.49 -26.05
CA ARG A 155 5.49 10.08 -26.49
C ARG A 155 4.71 11.21 -27.15
N GLU A 156 4.97 12.46 -26.76
CA GLU A 156 4.31 13.65 -27.31
C GLU A 156 4.91 14.12 -28.65
N GLY A 157 5.84 13.36 -29.24
CA GLY A 157 6.47 13.68 -30.53
C GLY A 157 7.56 14.73 -30.42
N GLY A 158 8.51 14.50 -29.48
CA GLY A 158 9.57 15.43 -29.06
C GLY A 158 10.08 16.41 -30.12
N LYS A 159 10.17 17.69 -29.72
CA LYS A 159 11.10 18.64 -30.34
C LYS A 159 12.52 18.33 -29.90
#